data_AF-A0A961CG09-F1
#
_entry.id   AF-A0A961CG09-F1
#
_cell.length_a   1.000
_cell.length_b   1.000
_cell.length_c   1.000
_cell.angle_alpha   90.00
_cell.angle_beta   90.00
_cell.angle_gamma   90.00
#
_symmetry.space_group_name_H-M   'P 1'
#
loop_
_entity.id
_entity.type
_entity.pdbx_description
1 polymer ?
#
loop_
_entity_poly.entity_id
_entity_poly.type
_entity_poly.pdbx_seq_one_letter_code
_entity_poly.pdbx_strand_id
1 'polypeptide(L)'
;RRLAEAASVDGIVAAVFDVLETPVPTASRAVWLLDATAEGLELAAHVGLEPDAAARFAVIDLAAPLPGAIACRERRTIVVPPDGDAVAAFPALDGVPRSSPGFVAVPLCTESTAIGVLALG
;
A
#
# COMPACT_ATOMS: atom_id res chain seq x y z
N ARG A 1 11.83 -9.44 13.84
CA ARG A 1 13.26 -9.02 13.94
C ARG A 1 13.88 -8.71 12.58
N ARG A 2 13.55 -9.45 11.50
CA ARG A 2 14.11 -9.24 10.15
C ARG A 2 13.88 -7.85 9.53
N LEU A 3 12.73 -7.20 9.77
CA LEU A 3 12.48 -5.85 9.21
C LEU A 3 13.47 -4.80 9.70
N ALA A 4 13.87 -4.86 10.98
CA ALA A 4 14.84 -3.92 11.56
C ALA A 4 16.29 -4.18 11.12
N GLU A 5 16.53 -5.31 10.43
CA GLU A 5 17.84 -5.74 9.94
C GLU A 5 17.98 -5.54 8.42
N ALA A 6 16.89 -5.17 7.73
CA ALA A 6 16.91 -4.90 6.30
C ALA A 6 17.61 -3.57 6.03
N ALA A 7 18.83 -3.64 5.45
CA ALA A 7 19.64 -2.49 5.09
C ALA A 7 19.27 -1.87 3.73
N SER A 8 18.24 -2.38 3.06
CA SER A 8 17.75 -1.89 1.76
C SER A 8 16.24 -2.02 1.64
N VAL A 9 15.65 -1.19 0.76
CA VAL A 9 14.23 -1.25 0.38
C VAL A 9 13.83 -2.66 -0.05
N ASP A 10 14.63 -3.30 -0.90
CA ASP A 10 14.40 -4.67 -1.36
C ASP A 10 14.37 -5.67 -0.20
N GLY A 11 15.23 -5.49 0.81
CA GLY A 11 15.25 -6.31 2.02
C GLY A 11 14.01 -6.11 2.90
N ILE A 12 13.47 -4.89 2.97
CA ILE A 12 12.23 -4.59 3.69
C ILE A 12 11.06 -5.24 2.97
N VAL A 13 10.98 -5.07 1.65
CA VAL A 13 9.94 -5.66 0.79
C VAL A 13 9.94 -7.18 0.91
N ALA A 14 11.10 -7.83 0.79
CA ALA A 14 11.24 -9.27 0.95
C ALA A 14 10.81 -9.73 2.35
N ALA A 15 11.25 -9.05 3.40
CA ALA A 15 10.87 -9.39 4.77
C ALA A 15 9.36 -9.20 5.04
N VAL A 16 8.74 -8.17 4.47
CA VAL A 16 7.29 -7.96 4.55
C VAL A 16 6.55 -9.10 3.84
N PHE A 17 6.96 -9.45 2.63
CA PHE A 17 6.30 -10.50 1.85
C PHE A 17 6.53 -11.91 2.40
N ASP A 18 7.72 -12.23 2.89
CA ASP A 18 8.03 -13.50 3.58
C ASP A 18 7.19 -13.69 4.85
N VAL A 19 6.95 -12.62 5.62
CA VAL A 19 6.13 -12.68 6.83
C VAL A 19 4.64 -12.85 6.49
N LEU A 20 4.21 -12.37 5.33
CA LEU A 20 2.82 -12.45 4.87
C LEU A 20 2.48 -13.77 4.16
N GLU A 21 3.46 -14.64 3.88
CA GLU A 21 3.21 -15.94 3.24
C GLU A 21 2.41 -16.93 4.11
N THR A 22 2.05 -16.63 5.38
CA THR A 22 1.17 -17.50 6.18
C THR A 22 0.44 -16.77 7.35
N PRO A 23 -0.89 -16.93 7.55
CA PRO A 23 -1.97 -17.29 6.64
C PRO A 23 -2.95 -16.11 6.48
N VAL A 24 -2.57 -15.08 5.74
CA VAL A 24 -3.55 -14.10 5.23
C VAL A 24 -3.55 -14.25 3.70
N PRO A 25 -4.37 -15.16 3.14
CA PRO A 25 -4.50 -15.28 1.70
C PRO A 25 -5.07 -13.96 1.17
N THR A 26 -4.19 -13.11 0.68
CA THR A 26 -4.51 -11.89 -0.05
C THR A 26 -4.20 -12.16 -1.51
N ALA A 27 -5.11 -11.78 -2.40
CA ALA A 27 -4.94 -11.97 -3.83
C ALA A 27 -3.81 -11.08 -4.36
N SER A 28 -3.56 -9.96 -3.67
CA SER A 28 -2.54 -8.99 -4.01
C SER A 28 -1.96 -8.30 -2.78
N ARG A 29 -0.73 -7.84 -2.93
CA ARG A 29 -0.04 -7.02 -1.93
C ARG A 29 0.94 -6.09 -2.63
N ALA A 30 1.07 -4.87 -2.14
CA ALA A 30 1.93 -3.88 -2.76
C ALA A 30 2.51 -2.92 -1.71
N VAL A 31 3.73 -2.47 -1.95
CA VAL A 31 4.47 -1.55 -1.10
C VAL A 31 4.74 -0.28 -1.89
N TRP A 32 4.32 0.84 -1.34
CA TRP A 32 4.71 2.17 -1.80
C TRP A 32 5.61 2.81 -0.76
N LEU A 33 6.61 3.56 -1.20
CA LEU A 33 7.52 4.32 -0.35
C LEU A 33 7.39 5.81 -0.63
N LEU A 34 7.57 6.64 0.40
CA LEU A 34 7.67 8.08 0.20
C LEU A 34 8.87 8.39 -0.69
N ASP A 35 8.65 9.24 -1.68
CA ASP A 35 9.72 9.79 -2.51
C ASP A 35 10.65 10.71 -1.70
N ALA A 36 11.75 11.13 -2.32
CA ALA A 36 12.73 11.98 -1.67
C ALA A 36 12.20 13.38 -1.32
N THR A 37 11.12 13.83 -1.96
CA THR A 37 10.48 15.13 -1.69
C THR A 37 9.40 15.03 -0.61
N ALA A 38 9.02 13.81 -0.21
CA ALA A 38 7.89 13.52 0.67
C ALA A 38 6.55 14.07 0.14
N GLU A 39 6.42 14.18 -1.18
CA GLU A 39 5.20 14.65 -1.86
C GLU A 39 4.45 13.51 -2.54
N GLY A 40 5.13 12.39 -2.82
CA GLY A 40 4.57 11.24 -3.51
C GLY A 40 4.90 9.91 -2.84
N LEU A 41 4.08 8.92 -3.16
CA LEU A 41 4.28 7.52 -2.84
C LEU A 41 4.60 6.77 -4.13
N GLU A 42 5.81 6.23 -4.24
CA GLU A 42 6.28 5.46 -5.40
C GLU A 42 6.09 3.96 -5.16
N LEU A 43 5.54 3.24 -6.15
CA LEU A 43 5.35 1.81 -6.09
C LEU A 43 6.71 1.10 -6.12
N ALA A 44 7.14 0.60 -4.95
CA ALA A 44 8.43 -0.08 -4.80
C ALA A 44 8.34 -1.56 -5.19
N ALA A 45 7.23 -2.23 -4.86
CA ALA A 45 7.02 -3.63 -5.20
C ALA A 45 5.55 -4.04 -5.13
N HIS A 46 5.17 -5.06 -5.88
CA HIS A 46 3.87 -5.70 -5.75
C HIS A 46 3.90 -7.19 -6.13
N VAL A 47 2.91 -7.92 -5.64
CA VAL A 47 2.57 -9.29 -6.04
C VAL A 47 1.06 -9.34 -6.23
N GLY A 48 0.58 -9.91 -7.35
CA GLY A 48 -0.84 -10.11 -7.62
C GLY A 48 -1.67 -8.85 -7.94
N LEU A 49 -1.05 -7.66 -7.96
CA LEU A 49 -1.69 -6.44 -8.45
C LEU A 49 -1.80 -6.47 -9.98
N GLU A 50 -2.97 -6.15 -10.51
CA GLU A 50 -3.23 -6.08 -11.95
C GLU A 50 -2.32 -5.05 -12.64
N PRO A 51 -1.80 -5.33 -13.86
CA PRO A 51 -0.84 -4.44 -14.54
C PRO A 51 -1.34 -3.00 -14.71
N ASP A 52 -2.61 -2.82 -15.07
CA ASP A 52 -3.20 -1.49 -15.26
C ASP A 52 -3.32 -0.71 -13.95
N ALA A 53 -3.62 -1.41 -12.85
CA ALA A 53 -3.64 -0.81 -11.52
C ALA A 53 -2.23 -0.44 -11.06
N ALA A 54 -1.25 -1.31 -11.29
CA ALA A 54 0.16 -1.05 -10.99
C ALA A 54 0.70 0.16 -11.76
N ALA A 55 0.38 0.28 -13.06
CA ALA A 55 0.79 1.42 -13.87
C ALA A 55 0.08 2.71 -13.45
N ARG A 56 -1.24 2.67 -13.22
CA ARG A 56 -2.03 3.84 -12.80
C ARG A 56 -1.61 4.38 -11.44
N PHE A 57 -1.18 3.50 -10.53
CA PHE A 57 -0.73 3.86 -9.20
C PHE A 57 0.77 3.67 -9.00
N ALA A 58 1.56 3.75 -10.08
CA ALA A 58 3.02 3.72 -9.98
C ALA A 58 3.55 4.87 -9.12
N VAL A 59 2.88 6.02 -9.18
CA VAL A 59 3.09 7.16 -8.30
C VAL A 59 1.74 7.66 -7.79
N ILE A 60 1.62 7.86 -6.49
CA ILE A 60 0.43 8.42 -5.83
C ILE A 60 0.84 9.75 -5.18
N ASP A 61 0.19 10.84 -5.57
CA ASP A 61 0.32 12.12 -4.87
C ASP A 61 -0.15 11.96 -3.41
N LEU A 62 0.68 12.37 -2.44
CA LEU A 62 0.39 12.26 -1.01
C LEU A 62 -0.78 13.15 -0.57
N ALA A 63 -1.13 14.17 -1.33
CA ALA A 63 -2.33 14.99 -1.12
C ALA A 63 -3.59 14.35 -1.71
N ALA A 64 -3.47 13.32 -2.55
CA ALA A 64 -4.62 12.69 -3.18
C ALA A 64 -5.56 12.04 -2.13
N PRO A 65 -6.88 12.05 -2.37
CA PRO A 65 -7.85 11.33 -1.54
C PRO A 65 -7.84 9.83 -1.89
N LEU A 66 -6.67 9.21 -1.77
CA LEU A 66 -6.46 7.77 -2.00
C LEU A 66 -6.14 7.06 -0.68
N PRO A 67 -6.54 5.79 -0.52
CA PRO A 67 -6.36 5.06 0.73
C PRO A 67 -4.92 5.04 1.23
N GLY A 68 -3.95 4.81 0.32
CA GLY A 68 -2.53 4.81 0.67
C GLY A 68 -2.03 6.20 1.10
N ALA A 69 -2.34 7.24 0.33
CA ALA A 69 -1.96 8.61 0.67
C ALA A 69 -2.51 9.04 2.04
N ILE A 70 -3.79 8.73 2.31
CA ILE A 70 -4.44 8.99 3.59
C ILE A 70 -3.78 8.18 4.71
N ALA A 71 -3.55 6.87 4.51
CA ALA A 71 -2.93 6.03 5.50
C ALA A 71 -1.55 6.56 5.90
N CYS A 72 -0.73 6.93 4.92
CA CYS A 72 0.61 7.48 5.12
C CYS A 72 0.57 8.81 5.89
N ARG A 73 -0.19 9.79 5.39
CA ARG A 73 -0.27 11.14 5.96
C ARG A 73 -0.83 11.15 7.38
N GLU A 74 -1.86 10.35 7.62
CA GLU A 74 -2.56 10.30 8.92
C GLU A 74 -1.97 9.25 9.87
N ARG A 75 -0.99 8.46 9.41
CA ARG A 75 -0.36 7.36 10.15
C ARG A 75 -1.40 6.42 10.79
N ARG A 76 -2.48 6.15 10.05
CA ARG A 76 -3.54 5.23 10.46
C ARG A 76 -3.84 4.20 9.39
N THR A 77 -4.21 3.01 9.82
CA THR A 77 -4.66 1.96 8.90
C THR A 77 -6.03 2.31 8.32
N ILE A 78 -6.14 2.23 6.99
CA ILE A 78 -7.42 2.34 6.27
C ILE A 78 -7.88 0.94 5.91
N VAL A 79 -9.11 0.59 6.28
CA VAL A 79 -9.73 -0.70 6.00
C VAL A 79 -10.98 -0.46 5.17
N VAL A 80 -11.05 -1.10 4.02
CA VAL A 80 -12.26 -1.17 3.19
C VAL A 80 -12.73 -2.63 3.19
N PRO A 81 -13.85 -2.94 3.84
CA PRO A 81 -14.33 -4.31 3.92
C PRO A 81 -14.88 -4.76 2.55
N PRO A 82 -15.00 -6.09 2.31
CA PRO A 82 -15.49 -6.63 1.04
C PRO A 82 -16.86 -6.13 0.57
N ASP A 83 -17.73 -5.79 1.51
CA ASP A 83 -19.08 -5.25 1.30
C ASP A 83 -19.11 -3.72 1.30
N GLY A 84 -17.96 -3.06 1.46
CA GLY A 84 -17.83 -1.61 1.45
C GLY A 84 -17.82 -1.02 0.04
N ASP A 85 -18.44 0.15 -0.12
CA ASP A 85 -18.33 0.94 -1.35
C ASP A 85 -17.03 1.77 -1.34
N ALA A 86 -15.96 1.13 -1.83
CA ALA A 86 -14.65 1.76 -1.97
C ALA A 86 -14.70 3.02 -2.85
N VAL A 87 -15.57 3.06 -3.86
CA VAL A 87 -15.64 4.14 -4.85
C VAL A 87 -16.36 5.35 -4.25
N ALA A 88 -17.37 5.14 -3.41
CA ALA A 88 -18.00 6.23 -2.67
C ALA A 88 -17.02 6.97 -1.75
N ALA A 89 -16.11 6.22 -1.09
CA ALA A 89 -15.08 6.81 -0.23
C ALA A 89 -13.87 7.35 -1.02
N PHE A 90 -13.52 6.70 -2.13
CA PHE A 90 -12.35 6.99 -2.94
C PHE A 90 -12.71 6.97 -4.44
N PRO A 91 -13.27 8.06 -4.98
CA PRO A 91 -13.74 8.11 -6.37
C PRO A 91 -12.66 7.80 -7.41
N ALA A 92 -11.39 8.06 -7.08
CA ALA A 92 -10.26 7.75 -7.94
C ALA A 92 -10.02 6.24 -8.15
N LEU A 93 -10.72 5.37 -7.40
CA LEU A 93 -10.72 3.93 -7.62
C LEU A 93 -11.74 3.47 -8.67
N ASP A 94 -12.58 4.37 -9.17
CA ASP A 94 -13.54 4.02 -10.21
C ASP A 94 -12.84 3.51 -11.48
N GLY A 95 -13.39 2.43 -12.03
CA GLY A 95 -12.85 1.71 -13.18
C GLY A 95 -11.50 1.03 -12.97
N VAL A 96 -10.95 0.98 -11.75
CA VAL A 96 -9.70 0.26 -11.48
C VAL A 96 -9.99 -1.23 -11.29
N PRO A 97 -9.32 -2.14 -12.04
CA PRO A 97 -9.40 -3.56 -11.79
C PRO A 97 -8.97 -3.90 -10.37
N ARG A 98 -9.81 -4.64 -9.63
CA ARG A 98 -9.51 -5.07 -8.27
C ARG A 98 -9.23 -6.57 -8.25
N SER A 99 -8.12 -6.92 -7.61
CA SER A 99 -7.74 -8.29 -7.26
C SER A 99 -8.63 -8.90 -6.16
N SER A 100 -9.34 -8.06 -5.40
CA SER A 100 -10.20 -8.48 -4.30
C SER A 100 -11.35 -7.49 -4.00
N PRO A 101 -12.40 -7.94 -3.28
CA PRO A 101 -13.55 -7.09 -2.96
C PRO A 101 -13.26 -6.03 -1.88
N GLY A 102 -12.26 -6.24 -1.02
CA GLY A 102 -11.89 -5.34 0.07
C GLY A 102 -10.38 -5.29 0.25
N PHE A 103 -9.87 -4.27 0.92
CA PHE A 103 -8.43 -4.08 1.08
C PHE A 103 -8.08 -3.33 2.37
N VAL A 104 -6.81 -3.41 2.74
CA VAL A 104 -6.22 -2.70 3.87
C VAL A 104 -5.00 -1.92 3.39
N ALA A 105 -4.92 -0.64 3.71
CA ALA A 105 -3.72 0.17 3.56
C ALA A 105 -3.13 0.47 4.95
N VAL A 106 -1.97 -0.09 5.22
CA VAL A 106 -1.24 0.03 6.50
C VAL A 106 -0.08 1.00 6.31
N PRO A 107 0.03 2.08 7.09
CA PRO A 107 1.19 2.95 7.00
C PRO A 107 2.44 2.22 7.50
N LEU A 108 3.53 2.36 6.75
CA LEU A 108 4.85 1.96 7.20
C LEU A 108 5.45 3.16 7.94
N CYS A 109 5.71 3.00 9.24
CA CYS A 109 6.17 4.08 10.10
C CYS A 109 7.47 3.72 10.81
N THR A 110 8.33 4.71 11.00
CA THR A 110 9.29 4.75 12.10
C THR A 110 8.59 5.34 13.34
N GLU A 111 9.31 5.49 14.45
CA GLU A 111 8.75 6.11 15.66
C GLU A 111 8.22 7.53 15.43
N SER A 112 8.84 8.29 14.53
CA SER A 112 8.55 9.72 14.32
C SER A 112 7.86 10.04 13.00
N THR A 113 8.01 9.21 11.95
CA THR A 113 7.51 9.52 10.61
C THR A 113 6.93 8.31 9.88
N ALA A 114 6.01 8.57 8.94
CA ALA A 114 5.70 7.59 7.91
C ALA A 114 6.84 7.54 6.89
N ILE A 115 7.05 6.37 6.28
CA ILE A 115 8.02 6.11 5.21
C ILE A 115 7.36 5.47 3.98
N GLY A 116 6.09 5.11 4.06
CA GLY A 116 5.39 4.43 2.98
C GLY A 116 4.09 3.78 3.42
N VAL A 117 3.60 2.86 2.60
CA VAL A 117 2.35 2.12 2.80
C VAL A 117 2.51 0.69 2.30
N LEU A 118 2.00 -0.26 3.08
CA LEU A 118 1.71 -1.62 2.64
C LEU A 118 0.20 -1.72 2.36
N ALA A 119 -0.19 -2.04 1.13
CA ALA A 119 -1.55 -2.40 0.80
C ALA A 119 -1.72 -3.91 0.65
N LEU A 120 -2.83 -4.43 1.15
CA LEU A 120 -3.25 -5.83 1.06
C LEU A 120 -4.64 -5.86 0.43
N GLY A 121 -4.78 -6.56 -0.69
CA GLY A 121 -6.05 -6.79 -1.38
C GLY A 121 -6.34 -8.27 -1.45
#